data_AF-A0A011NC25-F1
#
_entry.id   AF-A0A011NC25-F1
#
_cell.length_a   1.000
_cell.length_b   1.000
_cell.length_c   1.000
_cell.angle_alpha   90.00
_cell.angle_beta   90.00
_cell.angle_gamma   90.00
#
_symmetry.space_group_name_H-M   'P 1'
#
loop_
_entity.id
_entity.type
_entity.pdbx_description
1 polymer ?
#
loop_
_entity_poly.entity_id
_entity_poly.type
_entity_poly.pdbx_seq_one_letter_code
_entity_poly.pdbx_strand_id
1 'polypeptide(L)'
;MGNIKKIGVTTLACLIISACGSSGSSNADNLSNSGHTNQASIPTEKDNSTGRVLVFDEKVHKKALTSATDLNVIIVDGQSIPIAKKPADTWQDDERLHTCCGKYTDVRFGLKESSGPSEKDYFFYNGNPTPNMPTSGTAHYTGHSFIDFDDEVYPEVQTKLNVKKWEDDYIKGTATFDVDFASKKLSGTLHEARIEPISVRATINGNSFNGSATSKDFNTTAELEGKFYGENAKELGGLFFDNKNSWGGTFGASK
;
A
#
# COMPACT_ATOMS: atom_id res chain seq x y z
N MET A 1 -25.54 -11.50 -7.00
CA MET A 1 -24.43 -10.72 -7.60
C MET A 1 -24.25 -9.48 -6.74
N GLY A 2 -23.21 -9.47 -5.91
CA GLY A 2 -22.89 -8.30 -5.09
C GLY A 2 -22.28 -7.23 -5.99
N ASN A 3 -22.81 -6.01 -5.91
CA ASN A 3 -22.22 -4.87 -6.60
C ASN A 3 -20.90 -4.51 -5.92
N ILE A 4 -19.81 -4.61 -6.67
CA ILE A 4 -18.47 -4.16 -6.30
C ILE A 4 -18.58 -2.64 -6.05
N LYS A 5 -18.27 -2.19 -4.82
CA LYS A 5 -17.94 -0.77 -4.62
C LYS A 5 -16.53 -0.59 -5.13
N LYS A 6 -16.43 -0.37 -6.44
CA LYS A 6 -15.21 0.03 -7.13
C LYS A 6 -14.63 1.25 -6.44
N ILE A 7 -13.35 1.48 -6.67
CA ILE A 7 -12.53 2.60 -6.18
C ILE A 7 -13.07 4.02 -6.60
N GLY A 8 -14.28 4.10 -7.19
CA GLY A 8 -14.98 5.30 -7.61
C GLY A 8 -15.56 6.15 -6.47
N VAL A 9 -15.04 7.38 -6.38
CA VAL A 9 -15.47 8.48 -5.51
C VAL A 9 -16.98 8.78 -5.64
N THR A 10 -17.69 8.81 -4.50
CA THR A 10 -19.01 9.46 -4.44
C THR A 10 -18.80 10.97 -4.41
N THR A 11 -19.06 11.65 -5.54
CA THR A 11 -19.01 13.11 -5.64
C THR A 11 -20.13 13.72 -4.80
N LEU A 12 -19.83 14.12 -3.56
CA LEU A 12 -20.77 14.90 -2.75
C LEU A 12 -20.67 16.37 -3.18
N ALA A 13 -21.66 16.83 -3.96
CA ALA A 13 -21.84 18.24 -4.26
C ALA A 13 -22.15 19.00 -2.95
N CYS A 14 -21.18 19.74 -2.43
CA CYS A 14 -21.39 20.66 -1.31
C CYS A 14 -22.28 21.83 -1.75
N LEU A 15 -23.53 21.84 -1.27
CA LEU A 15 -24.37 23.04 -1.27
C LEU A 15 -23.75 24.07 -0.31
N ILE A 16 -23.22 25.15 -0.90
CA ILE A 16 -22.79 26.32 -0.15
C ILE A 16 -24.02 27.06 0.40
N ILE A 17 -24.21 27.02 1.72
CA ILE A 17 -25.11 27.93 2.42
C ILE A 17 -24.25 29.10 2.91
N SER A 18 -24.44 30.26 2.27
CA SER A 18 -23.84 31.52 2.66
C SER A 18 -24.43 31.98 4.00
N ALA A 19 -23.67 31.82 5.09
CA ALA A 19 -23.97 32.51 6.34
C ALA A 19 -23.22 33.85 6.35
N CYS A 20 -23.99 34.93 6.25
CA CYS A 20 -23.53 36.30 6.42
C CYS A 20 -23.41 36.57 7.93
N GLY A 21 -22.19 36.80 8.42
CA GLY A 21 -21.91 37.23 9.79
C GLY A 21 -21.03 38.48 9.75
N SER A 22 -21.59 39.61 10.16
CA SER A 22 -20.99 40.95 10.14
C SER A 22 -20.65 41.42 11.56
N SER A 23 -19.81 42.46 11.64
CA SER A 23 -19.30 43.25 12.78
C SER A 23 -17.99 42.74 13.42
N GLY A 24 -16.93 43.53 13.63
CA GLY A 24 -16.63 44.94 13.36
C GLY A 24 -15.52 45.45 14.31
N SER A 25 -14.57 46.25 13.78
CA SER A 25 -13.59 47.15 14.47
C SER A 25 -12.51 46.54 15.40
N SER A 26 -11.26 47.03 15.52
CA SER A 26 -10.49 48.13 14.90
C SER A 26 -9.03 48.13 15.40
N ASN A 27 -8.15 48.78 14.62
CA ASN A 27 -6.85 49.40 14.92
C ASN A 27 -5.52 48.65 14.74
N ALA A 28 -4.59 49.46 14.20
CA ALA A 28 -3.32 49.15 13.56
C ALA A 28 -2.15 49.06 14.54
N ASP A 29 -1.10 48.34 14.16
CA ASP A 29 0.23 48.93 13.94
C ASP A 29 1.19 47.95 13.24
N ASN A 30 2.16 48.57 12.59
CA ASN A 30 3.09 48.09 11.57
C ASN A 30 4.29 47.35 12.18
N LEU A 31 4.70 46.17 11.67
CA LEU A 31 6.10 45.67 11.78
C LEU A 31 6.36 44.47 10.87
N SER A 32 7.39 44.64 10.03
CA SER A 32 8.14 43.64 9.28
C SER A 32 8.65 42.48 10.15
N ASN A 33 8.67 41.25 9.60
CA ASN A 33 9.85 40.40 9.41
C ASN A 33 9.52 38.88 9.46
N SER A 34 10.11 38.15 8.51
CA SER A 34 10.43 36.70 8.49
C SER A 34 9.37 35.69 8.98
N GLY A 35 8.62 35.14 8.03
CA GLY A 35 7.86 33.90 8.23
C GLY A 35 8.74 32.67 8.13
N HIS A 36 9.36 32.25 9.24
CA HIS A 36 9.72 30.86 9.45
C HIS A 36 8.44 30.05 9.63
N THR A 37 8.00 29.32 8.60
CA THR A 37 6.99 28.29 8.77
C THR A 37 7.66 27.07 9.41
N ASN A 38 7.37 26.87 10.70
CA ASN A 38 7.66 25.65 11.44
C ASN A 38 7.01 24.46 10.71
N GLN A 39 7.81 23.70 9.97
CA GLN A 39 7.50 22.30 9.71
C GLN A 39 7.55 21.59 11.07
N ALA A 40 6.37 21.27 11.60
CA ALA A 40 6.26 20.31 12.69
C ALA A 40 6.86 19.00 12.19
N SER A 41 8.09 18.72 12.61
CA SER A 41 8.71 17.41 12.56
C SER A 41 7.81 16.48 13.38
N ILE A 42 7.06 15.62 12.67
CA ILE A 42 6.33 14.53 13.29
C ILE A 42 7.38 13.69 14.05
N PRO A 43 7.23 13.49 15.36
CA PRO A 43 8.14 12.65 16.12
C PRO A 43 8.15 11.25 15.48
N THR A 44 9.35 10.75 15.19
CA THR A 44 9.58 9.38 14.72
C THR A 44 9.21 8.41 15.85
N GLU A 45 7.92 8.16 16.03
CA GLU A 45 7.43 7.11 16.91
C GLU A 45 7.98 5.80 16.38
N LYS A 46 8.57 5.00 17.27
CA LYS A 46 9.11 3.69 16.93
C LYS A 46 7.94 2.84 16.45
N ASP A 47 7.80 2.70 15.13
CA ASP A 47 6.68 2.00 14.51
C ASP A 47 6.77 0.50 14.83
N ASN A 48 6.10 0.12 15.92
CA ASN A 48 6.00 -1.26 16.40
C ASN A 48 5.03 -2.11 15.56
N SER A 49 4.57 -1.62 14.40
CA SER A 49 3.70 -2.41 13.52
C SER A 49 4.45 -3.60 12.91
N THR A 50 3.70 -4.67 12.65
CA THR A 50 4.14 -5.84 11.89
C THR A 50 3.82 -5.70 10.40
N GLY A 51 3.08 -4.67 10.03
CA GLY A 51 2.66 -4.42 8.66
C GLY A 51 1.53 -3.40 8.57
N ARG A 52 0.88 -3.34 7.40
CA ARG A 52 -0.23 -2.42 7.14
C ARG A 52 -1.37 -3.14 6.44
N VAL A 53 -2.58 -2.67 6.71
CA VAL A 53 -3.77 -2.99 5.93
C VAL A 53 -4.47 -1.71 5.48
N LEU A 54 -4.87 -1.67 4.21
CA LEU A 54 -5.87 -0.75 3.69
C LEU A 54 -7.22 -1.47 3.74
N VAL A 55 -8.18 -0.84 4.39
CA VAL A 55 -9.54 -1.33 4.54
C VAL A 55 -10.43 -0.47 3.65
N PHE A 56 -11.08 -1.10 2.68
CA PHE A 56 -11.99 -0.43 1.75
C PHE A 56 -13.42 -0.62 2.20
N ASP A 57 -14.10 0.48 2.51
CA ASP A 57 -15.55 0.53 2.74
C ASP A 57 -16.20 1.68 1.94
N GLU A 58 -16.80 2.69 2.59
CA GLU A 58 -17.17 3.94 1.92
C GLU A 58 -15.94 4.82 1.65
N LYS A 59 -14.86 4.60 2.41
CA LYS A 59 -13.58 5.28 2.26
C LYS A 59 -12.45 4.27 2.40
N VAL A 60 -11.24 4.70 2.06
CA VAL A 60 -10.02 3.94 2.30
C VAL A 60 -9.47 4.27 3.67
N HIS A 61 -9.36 3.27 4.53
CA HIS A 61 -8.80 3.41 5.87
C HIS A 61 -7.48 2.66 6.00
N LYS A 62 -6.41 3.37 6.33
CA LYS A 62 -5.09 2.78 6.54
C LYS A 62 -4.87 2.45 8.02
N LYS A 63 -4.63 1.18 8.34
CA LYS A 63 -4.48 0.70 9.73
C LYS A 63 -3.19 -0.07 9.93
N ALA A 64 -2.48 0.22 11.02
CA ALA A 64 -1.31 -0.55 11.42
C ALA A 64 -1.73 -1.95 11.89
N LEU A 65 -0.98 -2.97 11.47
CA LEU A 65 -1.08 -4.32 12.03
C LEU A 65 -0.02 -4.46 13.11
N THR A 66 -0.34 -5.13 14.22
CA THR A 66 0.56 -5.23 15.38
C THR A 66 0.85 -6.66 15.83
N SER A 67 0.40 -7.64 15.06
CA SER A 67 0.62 -9.06 15.34
C SER A 67 0.93 -9.83 14.06
N ALA A 68 1.92 -10.69 14.14
CA ALA A 68 2.33 -11.64 13.11
C ALA A 68 2.54 -13.05 13.69
N THR A 69 1.95 -13.34 14.86
CA THR A 69 2.05 -14.66 15.51
C THR A 69 1.48 -15.79 14.67
N ASP A 70 0.46 -15.48 13.86
CA ASP A 70 -0.05 -16.32 12.78
C ASP A 70 -0.06 -15.48 11.52
N LEU A 71 0.81 -15.82 10.55
CA LEU A 71 0.89 -15.09 9.28
C LEU A 71 -0.38 -15.25 8.42
N ASN A 72 -1.23 -16.22 8.70
CA ASN A 72 -2.44 -16.48 7.92
C ASN A 72 -3.66 -15.67 8.41
N VAL A 73 -3.48 -14.84 9.44
CA VAL A 73 -4.53 -14.02 10.03
C VAL A 73 -4.01 -12.60 10.29
N ILE A 74 -4.84 -11.60 10.00
CA ILE A 74 -4.63 -10.22 10.48
C ILE A 74 -5.70 -9.85 11.48
N ILE A 75 -5.38 -8.94 12.40
CA ILE A 75 -6.34 -8.40 13.36
C ILE A 75 -6.68 -6.98 12.95
N VAL A 76 -7.95 -6.74 12.61
CA VAL A 76 -8.46 -5.42 12.22
C VAL A 76 -9.64 -5.09 13.11
N ASP A 77 -9.57 -3.96 13.83
CA ASP A 77 -10.61 -3.54 14.78
C ASP A 77 -10.98 -4.61 15.83
N GLY A 78 -9.99 -5.39 16.26
CA GLY A 78 -10.16 -6.50 17.19
C GLY A 78 -10.74 -7.79 16.57
N GLN A 79 -11.06 -7.78 15.27
CA GLN A 79 -11.57 -8.94 14.55
C GLN A 79 -10.43 -9.69 13.84
N SER A 80 -10.40 -11.01 13.97
CA SER A 80 -9.51 -11.89 13.21
C SER A 80 -10.03 -12.07 11.78
N ILE A 81 -9.21 -11.69 10.80
CA ILE A 81 -9.49 -11.81 9.37
C ILE A 81 -8.54 -12.86 8.78
N PRO A 82 -9.05 -14.02 8.33
CA PRO A 82 -8.24 -15.00 7.62
C PRO A 82 -7.76 -14.43 6.28
N ILE A 83 -6.45 -14.47 6.04
CA ILE A 83 -5.80 -13.94 4.85
C ILE A 83 -4.96 -14.98 4.11
N ALA A 84 -4.85 -16.20 4.61
CA ALA A 84 -4.25 -17.29 3.84
C ALA A 84 -4.89 -18.60 4.26
N LYS A 85 -4.95 -19.55 3.32
CA LYS A 85 -5.14 -20.97 3.62
C LYS A 85 -3.74 -21.57 3.86
N LYS A 86 -3.69 -22.83 4.33
CA LYS A 86 -2.43 -23.55 4.64
C LYS A 86 -1.34 -23.34 3.58
N PRO A 87 -0.04 -23.39 3.94
CA PRO A 87 1.04 -22.98 3.04
C PRO A 87 0.99 -23.72 1.70
N ALA A 88 0.97 -22.96 0.61
CA ALA A 88 1.13 -23.41 -0.76
C ALA A 88 2.20 -22.53 -1.41
N ASP A 89 3.17 -23.09 -2.14
CA ASP A 89 4.33 -22.34 -2.64
C ASP A 89 4.00 -21.21 -3.63
N THR A 90 2.86 -21.33 -4.32
CA THR A 90 2.34 -20.36 -5.28
C THR A 90 1.35 -19.38 -4.64
N TRP A 91 0.83 -18.44 -5.44
CA TRP A 91 -0.35 -17.66 -5.06
C TRP A 91 -1.46 -18.58 -4.54
N GLN A 92 -2.05 -18.19 -3.43
CA GLN A 92 -3.26 -18.80 -2.93
C GLN A 92 -4.42 -17.99 -3.47
N ASP A 93 -5.06 -18.56 -4.48
CA ASP A 93 -6.20 -17.99 -5.16
C ASP A 93 -7.45 -18.80 -4.80
N ASP A 94 -8.34 -18.15 -4.06
CA ASP A 94 -9.74 -18.54 -3.89
C ASP A 94 -10.62 -17.47 -4.54
N GLU A 95 -11.94 -17.66 -4.60
CA GLU A 95 -12.89 -16.71 -5.20
C GLU A 95 -12.73 -15.26 -4.68
N ARG A 96 -12.19 -15.08 -3.47
CA ARG A 96 -12.07 -13.76 -2.80
C ARG A 96 -10.77 -13.56 -2.05
N LEU A 97 -9.79 -14.43 -2.26
CA LEU A 97 -8.55 -14.39 -1.52
C LEU A 97 -7.41 -14.57 -2.49
N HIS A 98 -6.54 -13.57 -2.56
CA HIS A 98 -5.39 -13.51 -3.45
C HIS A 98 -4.17 -13.18 -2.62
N THR A 99 -3.54 -14.19 -2.05
CA THR A 99 -2.44 -14.00 -1.10
C THR A 99 -1.19 -14.74 -1.53
N CYS A 100 -0.07 -14.04 -1.48
CA CYS A 100 1.22 -14.65 -1.67
C CYS A 100 1.95 -14.81 -0.34
N CYS A 101 2.65 -15.91 -0.14
CA CYS A 101 2.53 -17.26 -0.68
C CYS A 101 3.45 -18.11 0.23
N GLY A 102 3.33 -19.42 0.19
CA GLY A 102 4.02 -20.35 1.08
C GLY A 102 5.55 -20.30 0.98
N LYS A 103 6.10 -19.84 -0.15
CA LYS A 103 7.56 -19.66 -0.31
C LYS A 103 8.15 -18.61 0.63
N TYR A 104 7.35 -17.64 1.07
CA TYR A 104 7.77 -16.64 2.05
C TYR A 104 7.53 -17.18 3.45
N THR A 105 8.53 -17.07 4.31
CA THR A 105 8.50 -17.64 5.65
C THR A 105 8.18 -16.60 6.73
N ASP A 106 8.38 -15.32 6.42
CA ASP A 106 8.22 -14.22 7.37
C ASP A 106 7.30 -13.11 6.89
N VAL A 107 6.85 -13.13 5.63
CA VAL A 107 5.87 -12.16 5.10
C VAL A 107 4.68 -12.82 4.41
N ARG A 108 3.51 -12.19 4.55
CA ARG A 108 2.32 -12.40 3.72
C ARG A 108 1.85 -11.07 3.17
N PHE A 109 1.40 -11.08 1.95
CA PHE A 109 0.84 -9.90 1.29
C PHE A 109 -0.20 -10.31 0.27
N GLY A 110 -1.12 -9.40 -0.01
CA GLY A 110 -2.14 -9.63 -1.01
C GLY A 110 -3.42 -8.86 -0.74
N LEU A 111 -4.49 -9.45 -1.26
CA LEU A 111 -5.84 -8.95 -1.28
C LEU A 111 -6.76 -10.01 -0.66
N LYS A 112 -7.68 -9.55 0.19
CA LYS A 112 -8.91 -10.28 0.51
C LYS A 112 -10.10 -9.43 0.10
N GLU A 113 -10.89 -9.95 -0.82
CA GLU A 113 -12.12 -9.33 -1.28
C GLU A 113 -13.28 -9.60 -0.30
N SER A 114 -14.25 -8.70 -0.38
CA SER A 114 -15.50 -8.70 0.33
C SER A 114 -16.44 -9.79 -0.20
N SER A 115 -17.06 -10.55 0.71
CA SER A 115 -18.08 -11.55 0.34
C SER A 115 -19.48 -10.97 0.12
N GLY A 116 -19.66 -9.67 0.28
CA GLY A 116 -20.96 -9.02 0.16
C GLY A 116 -20.96 -7.57 0.66
N PRO A 117 -22.07 -6.83 0.49
CA PRO A 117 -22.11 -5.39 0.71
C PRO A 117 -21.82 -4.92 2.16
N SER A 118 -21.81 -5.84 3.12
CA SER A 118 -21.44 -5.59 4.53
C SER A 118 -20.00 -5.98 4.88
N GLU A 119 -19.28 -6.65 3.97
CA GLU A 119 -17.88 -7.01 4.12
C GLU A 119 -16.98 -5.98 3.41
N LYS A 120 -15.71 -5.95 3.82
CA LYS A 120 -14.72 -4.98 3.36
C LYS A 120 -13.65 -5.68 2.52
N ASP A 121 -13.05 -4.93 1.60
CA ASP A 121 -11.84 -5.39 0.92
C ASP A 121 -10.61 -4.99 1.74
N TYR A 122 -9.60 -5.85 1.71
CA TYR A 122 -8.37 -5.68 2.48
C TYR A 122 -7.16 -5.84 1.58
N PHE A 123 -6.38 -4.78 1.43
CA PHE A 123 -5.03 -4.86 0.85
C PHE A 123 -4.06 -4.87 2.01
N PHE A 124 -3.19 -5.85 2.09
CA PHE A 124 -2.34 -6.01 3.26
C PHE A 124 -0.93 -6.45 2.90
N TYR A 125 -0.01 -6.11 3.81
CA TYR A 125 1.23 -6.83 3.99
C TYR A 125 1.45 -6.97 5.51
N ASN A 126 1.86 -8.15 5.96
CA ASN A 126 2.09 -8.44 7.38
C ASN A 126 3.20 -9.49 7.53
N GLY A 127 4.01 -9.37 8.56
CA GLY A 127 5.10 -10.31 8.76
C GLY A 127 5.85 -10.15 10.06
N ASN A 128 6.84 -11.02 10.29
CA ASN A 128 7.76 -10.96 11.44
C ASN A 128 8.86 -9.93 11.15
N PRO A 129 8.79 -8.69 11.66
CA PRO A 129 9.72 -7.63 11.24
C PRO A 129 11.14 -7.99 11.65
N THR A 130 12.11 -7.68 10.78
CA THR A 130 13.52 -7.96 11.08
C THR A 130 13.95 -7.23 12.36
N PRO A 131 14.43 -7.96 13.39
CA PRO A 131 14.87 -7.33 14.63
C PRO A 131 16.26 -6.68 14.47
N ASN A 132 17.14 -7.31 13.69
CA ASN A 132 18.52 -6.88 13.47
C ASN A 132 18.74 -6.66 11.97
N MET A 133 18.65 -5.40 11.55
CA MET A 133 18.87 -5.01 10.15
C MET A 133 20.35 -5.06 9.79
N PRO A 134 20.72 -5.51 8.58
CA PRO A 134 22.05 -5.25 8.04
C PRO A 134 22.33 -3.75 8.02
N THR A 135 23.56 -3.35 8.38
CA THR A 135 23.97 -1.94 8.43
C THR A 135 24.86 -1.53 7.25
N SER A 136 25.23 -2.49 6.39
CA SER A 136 26.07 -2.29 5.21
C SER A 136 25.83 -3.39 4.18
N GLY A 137 26.44 -3.22 3.00
CA GLY A 137 26.30 -4.14 1.87
C GLY A 137 25.04 -3.89 1.05
N THR A 138 24.92 -4.65 -0.04
CA THR A 138 23.76 -4.62 -0.93
C THR A 138 23.06 -5.97 -0.94
N ALA A 139 21.79 -5.98 -1.32
CA ALA A 139 21.02 -7.19 -1.57
C ALA A 139 20.09 -6.99 -2.75
N HIS A 140 19.95 -8.04 -3.55
CA HIS A 140 18.96 -8.15 -4.61
C HIS A 140 17.82 -9.03 -4.12
N TYR A 141 16.57 -8.62 -4.35
CA TYR A 141 15.38 -9.38 -3.98
C TYR A 141 14.53 -9.63 -5.21
N THR A 142 13.94 -10.82 -5.28
CA THR A 142 12.96 -11.17 -6.31
C THR A 142 11.67 -11.66 -5.69
N GLY A 143 10.55 -11.38 -6.35
CA GLY A 143 9.26 -11.63 -5.75
C GLY A 143 8.08 -11.41 -6.66
N HIS A 144 6.94 -11.16 -6.02
CA HIS A 144 5.67 -11.00 -6.70
C HIS A 144 5.00 -9.70 -6.27
N SER A 145 4.15 -9.21 -7.16
CA SER A 145 3.31 -8.03 -6.95
C SER A 145 1.87 -8.35 -7.30
N PHE A 146 0.97 -7.59 -6.68
CA PHE A 146 -0.44 -7.55 -6.98
C PHE A 146 -0.84 -6.08 -7.12
N ILE A 147 -1.41 -5.69 -8.25
CA ILE A 147 -1.79 -4.32 -8.56
C ILE A 147 -3.29 -4.29 -8.83
N ASP A 148 -3.97 -3.28 -8.34
CA ASP A 148 -5.38 -3.00 -8.60
C ASP A 148 -5.53 -1.54 -9.03
N PHE A 149 -6.51 -1.27 -9.88
CA PHE A 149 -6.74 0.05 -10.45
C PHE A 149 -8.21 0.25 -10.83
N ASP A 150 -8.64 1.51 -10.84
CA ASP A 150 -9.96 1.91 -11.30
C ASP A 150 -10.01 1.88 -12.84
N ASP A 151 -10.79 0.97 -13.40
CA ASP A 151 -10.96 0.76 -14.84
C ASP A 151 -11.59 1.95 -15.56
N GLU A 152 -12.34 2.80 -14.85
CA GLU A 152 -12.94 4.02 -15.39
C GLU A 152 -11.92 5.16 -15.46
N VAL A 153 -10.97 5.19 -14.51
CA VAL A 153 -9.86 6.14 -14.51
C VAL A 153 -8.75 5.71 -15.50
N TYR A 154 -8.50 4.40 -15.64
CA TYR A 154 -7.43 3.84 -16.46
C TYR A 154 -7.92 2.83 -17.53
N PRO A 155 -8.83 3.23 -18.44
CA PRO A 155 -9.41 2.32 -19.44
C PRO A 155 -8.39 1.78 -20.45
N GLU A 156 -7.28 2.48 -20.68
CA GLU A 156 -6.19 2.00 -21.54
C GLU A 156 -5.44 0.82 -20.91
N VAL A 157 -5.26 0.84 -19.59
CA VAL A 157 -4.63 -0.27 -18.84
C VAL A 157 -5.52 -1.51 -18.92
N GLN A 158 -6.83 -1.34 -18.70
CA GLN A 158 -7.82 -2.41 -18.89
C GLN A 158 -7.72 -3.03 -20.30
N THR A 159 -7.64 -2.18 -21.31
CA THR A 159 -7.55 -2.61 -22.72
C THR A 159 -6.27 -3.41 -22.98
N LYS A 160 -5.11 -2.96 -22.47
CA LYS A 160 -3.83 -3.67 -22.61
C LYS A 160 -3.84 -5.05 -21.96
N LEU A 161 -4.54 -5.19 -20.83
CA LEU A 161 -4.67 -6.46 -20.13
C LEU A 161 -5.62 -7.44 -20.83
N ASN A 162 -6.48 -6.97 -21.73
CA ASN A 162 -7.50 -7.77 -22.40
C ASN A 162 -8.41 -8.52 -21.39
N VAL A 163 -8.70 -7.87 -20.26
CA VAL A 163 -9.68 -8.32 -19.26
C VAL A 163 -11.02 -7.65 -19.51
N LYS A 164 -12.12 -8.41 -19.42
CA LYS A 164 -13.46 -7.83 -19.62
C LYS A 164 -13.81 -6.96 -18.43
N LYS A 165 -14.55 -5.88 -18.69
CA LYS A 165 -15.16 -5.08 -17.62
C LYS A 165 -15.90 -6.03 -16.67
N TRP A 166 -15.61 -5.94 -15.37
CA TRP A 166 -16.20 -6.77 -14.30
C TRP A 166 -15.65 -8.21 -14.17
N GLU A 167 -14.60 -8.59 -14.89
CA GLU A 167 -13.86 -9.86 -14.69
C GLU A 167 -12.41 -9.53 -14.25
N ASP A 168 -12.03 -9.90 -13.02
CA ASP A 168 -10.67 -9.83 -12.42
C ASP A 168 -9.79 -8.65 -12.91
N ASP A 169 -10.07 -7.43 -12.44
CA ASP A 169 -9.36 -6.20 -12.84
C ASP A 169 -7.97 -6.04 -12.17
N TYR A 170 -7.43 -7.11 -11.57
CA TYR A 170 -6.14 -7.08 -10.89
C TYR A 170 -5.00 -7.69 -11.70
N ILE A 171 -3.79 -7.18 -11.46
CA ILE A 171 -2.56 -7.60 -12.12
C ILE A 171 -1.66 -8.32 -11.13
N LYS A 172 -1.40 -9.60 -11.39
CA LYS A 172 -0.30 -10.33 -10.75
C LYS A 172 0.95 -10.14 -11.59
N GLY A 173 2.02 -9.68 -10.95
CA GLY A 173 3.30 -9.42 -11.60
C GLY A 173 4.47 -9.99 -10.82
N THR A 174 5.66 -9.78 -11.36
CA THR A 174 6.91 -9.99 -10.64
C THR A 174 7.36 -8.70 -9.98
N ALA A 175 8.26 -8.82 -9.01
CA ALA A 175 8.88 -7.69 -8.34
C ALA A 175 10.38 -7.92 -8.19
N THR A 176 11.19 -6.91 -8.46
CA THR A 176 12.63 -6.91 -8.20
C THR A 176 13.01 -5.69 -7.38
N PHE A 177 13.93 -5.87 -6.42
CA PHE A 177 14.41 -4.77 -5.60
C PHE A 177 15.92 -4.87 -5.39
N ASP A 178 16.59 -3.73 -5.48
CA ASP A 178 17.97 -3.55 -5.09
C ASP A 178 18.01 -2.67 -3.84
N VAL A 179 18.64 -3.19 -2.80
CA VAL A 179 18.73 -2.57 -1.48
C VAL A 179 20.18 -2.29 -1.17
N ASP A 180 20.47 -1.07 -0.75
CA ASP A 180 21.76 -0.68 -0.18
C ASP A 180 21.54 -0.26 1.28
N PHE A 181 22.02 -1.10 2.19
CA PHE A 181 21.84 -0.90 3.63
C PHE A 181 22.72 0.22 4.18
N ALA A 182 23.87 0.49 3.55
CA ALA A 182 24.77 1.55 3.97
C ALA A 182 24.21 2.92 3.60
N SER A 183 23.74 3.08 2.35
CA SER A 183 23.10 4.33 1.90
C SER A 183 21.63 4.45 2.31
N LYS A 184 21.05 3.39 2.89
CA LYS A 184 19.65 3.29 3.33
C LYS A 184 18.66 3.55 2.20
N LYS A 185 18.93 2.98 1.02
CA LYS A 185 18.11 3.14 -0.18
C LYS A 185 17.59 1.81 -0.67
N LEU A 186 16.37 1.86 -1.19
CA LEU A 186 15.73 0.76 -1.91
C LEU A 186 15.23 1.32 -3.25
N SER A 187 15.58 0.65 -4.33
CA SER A 187 14.97 0.84 -5.65
C SER A 187 14.40 -0.48 -6.14
N GLY A 188 13.35 -0.43 -6.95
CA GLY A 188 12.80 -1.65 -7.51
C GLY A 188 11.89 -1.40 -8.68
N THR A 189 11.42 -2.50 -9.26
CA THR A 189 10.51 -2.52 -10.39
C THR A 189 9.47 -3.60 -10.17
N LEU A 190 8.19 -3.25 -10.34
CA LEU A 190 7.11 -4.21 -10.48
C LEU A 190 6.80 -4.37 -11.97
N HIS A 191 6.74 -5.60 -12.44
CA HIS A 191 6.66 -5.88 -13.86
C HIS A 191 5.51 -6.84 -14.18
N GLU A 192 4.72 -6.45 -15.18
CA GLU A 192 3.85 -7.34 -15.93
C GLU A 192 3.96 -7.00 -17.42
N ALA A 193 4.00 -8.02 -18.28
CA ALA A 193 4.38 -7.89 -19.69
C ALA A 193 3.48 -6.96 -20.53
N ARG A 194 2.25 -6.74 -20.10
CA ARG A 194 1.23 -5.98 -20.84
C ARG A 194 1.17 -4.50 -20.46
N ILE A 195 1.81 -4.08 -19.37
CA ILE A 195 1.77 -2.70 -18.87
C ILE A 195 3.17 -2.11 -18.74
N GLU A 196 3.25 -0.78 -18.69
CA GLU A 196 4.52 -0.10 -18.42
C GLU A 196 5.00 -0.41 -16.99
N PRO A 197 6.31 -0.69 -16.78
CA PRO A 197 6.84 -1.06 -15.48
C PRO A 197 6.58 0.00 -14.40
N ILE A 198 6.22 -0.46 -13.20
CA ILE A 198 6.06 0.41 -12.03
C ILE A 198 7.42 0.51 -11.34
N SER A 199 8.00 1.72 -11.34
CA SER A 199 9.25 2.02 -10.65
C SER A 199 8.99 2.34 -9.18
N VAL A 200 9.76 1.74 -8.28
CA VAL A 200 9.73 1.96 -6.82
C VAL A 200 11.03 2.62 -6.37
N ARG A 201 10.91 3.62 -5.50
CA ARG A 201 12.04 4.22 -4.78
C ARG A 201 11.65 4.47 -3.34
N ALA A 202 12.49 4.09 -2.39
CA ALA A 202 12.24 4.27 -0.96
C ALA A 202 13.52 4.54 -0.17
N THR A 203 13.36 5.18 0.99
CA THR A 203 14.40 5.35 2.00
C THR A 203 14.14 4.41 3.17
N ILE A 204 15.20 3.82 3.71
CA ILE A 204 15.14 2.86 4.81
C ILE A 204 15.31 3.58 6.14
N ASN A 205 14.41 3.28 7.09
CA ASN A 205 14.48 3.72 8.47
C ASN A 205 14.18 2.55 9.41
N GLY A 206 15.21 2.09 10.14
CA GLY A 206 15.12 0.85 10.90
C GLY A 206 14.83 -0.34 9.98
N ASN A 207 13.81 -1.13 10.31
CA ASN A 207 13.32 -2.22 9.47
C ASN A 207 12.17 -1.81 8.54
N SER A 208 11.87 -0.51 8.43
CA SER A 208 10.80 0.02 7.59
C SER A 208 11.38 0.82 6.43
N PHE A 209 10.59 1.00 5.37
CA PHE A 209 10.92 1.89 4.28
C PHE A 209 9.69 2.63 3.76
N ASN A 210 9.90 3.85 3.30
CA ASN A 210 8.86 4.70 2.73
C ASN A 210 9.37 5.41 1.48
N GLY A 211 8.47 5.64 0.54
CA GLY A 211 8.79 6.34 -0.70
C GLY A 211 7.61 6.38 -1.66
N SER A 212 7.87 6.09 -2.92
CA SER A 212 6.88 6.25 -3.99
C SER A 212 6.96 5.17 -5.05
N ALA A 213 5.81 4.91 -5.68
CA ALA A 213 5.68 4.13 -6.90
C ALA A 213 5.15 4.99 -8.06
N THR A 214 5.71 4.82 -9.26
CA THR A 214 5.33 5.57 -10.47
C THR A 214 5.35 4.67 -11.70
N SER A 215 4.39 4.84 -12.61
CA SER A 215 4.41 4.23 -13.96
C SER A 215 3.98 5.26 -15.00
N LYS A 216 4.26 5.00 -16.27
CA LYS A 216 3.72 5.81 -17.37
C LYS A 216 2.24 5.53 -17.64
N ASP A 217 1.76 4.36 -17.24
CA ASP A 217 0.37 3.95 -17.40
C ASP A 217 -0.56 4.56 -16.34
N PHE A 218 0.00 5.07 -15.24
CA PHE A 218 -0.75 5.72 -14.17
C PHE A 218 -0.32 7.19 -14.02
N ASN A 219 -1.28 8.10 -14.11
CA ASN A 219 -1.04 9.56 -14.14
C ASN A 219 -0.83 10.21 -12.76
N THR A 220 -0.80 9.41 -11.69
CA THR A 220 -0.51 9.86 -10.32
C THR A 220 0.71 9.11 -9.77
N THR A 221 1.29 9.66 -8.71
CA THR A 221 2.32 8.98 -7.92
C THR A 221 1.65 8.31 -6.73
N ALA A 222 1.95 7.04 -6.50
CA ALA A 222 1.48 6.31 -5.34
C ALA A 222 2.46 6.44 -4.17
N GLU A 223 1.94 6.69 -2.97
CA GLU A 223 2.73 6.60 -1.74
C GLU A 223 3.03 5.14 -1.45
N LEU A 224 4.27 4.82 -1.09
CA LEU A 224 4.72 3.46 -0.84
C LEU A 224 5.25 3.33 0.58
N GLU A 225 4.85 2.26 1.26
CA GLU A 225 5.40 1.86 2.55
C GLU A 225 5.61 0.35 2.61
N GLY A 226 6.59 -0.07 3.41
CA GLY A 226 6.85 -1.48 3.63
C GLY A 226 7.88 -1.72 4.73
N LYS A 227 8.19 -3.00 4.94
CA LYS A 227 9.15 -3.46 5.94
C LYS A 227 10.01 -4.62 5.44
N PHE A 228 11.13 -4.79 6.13
CA PHE A 228 11.98 -5.97 6.05
C PHE A 228 11.55 -7.00 7.10
N TYR A 229 11.61 -8.27 6.72
CA TYR A 229 11.08 -9.40 7.46
C TYR A 229 12.12 -10.52 7.61
N GLY A 230 11.99 -11.26 8.72
CA GLY A 230 12.83 -12.39 9.04
C GLY A 230 14.27 -12.01 9.41
N GLU A 231 15.09 -13.02 9.66
CA GLU A 231 16.50 -12.85 10.01
C GLU A 231 17.26 -12.13 8.89
N ASN A 232 18.12 -11.17 9.29
CA ASN A 232 18.99 -10.43 8.37
C ASN A 232 18.26 -9.82 7.16
N ALA A 233 16.99 -9.42 7.34
CA ALA A 233 16.14 -8.86 6.29
C ALA A 233 16.01 -9.78 5.06
N LYS A 234 15.96 -11.12 5.24
CA LYS A 234 15.89 -12.08 4.12
C LYS A 234 14.65 -11.91 3.23
N GLU A 235 13.59 -11.29 3.77
CA GLU A 235 12.36 -10.99 3.04
C GLU A 235 11.99 -9.51 3.19
N LEU A 236 11.18 -8.99 2.28
CA LEU A 236 10.55 -7.69 2.37
C LEU A 236 9.12 -7.76 1.84
N GLY A 237 8.30 -6.81 2.27
CA GLY A 237 6.95 -6.63 1.73
C GLY A 237 6.41 -5.25 2.02
N GLY A 238 5.44 -4.84 1.23
CA GLY A 238 4.87 -3.50 1.30
C GLY A 238 3.62 -3.35 0.48
N LEU A 239 3.08 -2.14 0.52
CA LEU A 239 1.98 -1.70 -0.32
C LEU A 239 2.27 -0.30 -0.85
N PHE A 240 1.53 0.06 -1.90
CA PHE A 240 1.51 1.42 -2.41
C PHE A 240 0.08 1.78 -2.82
N PHE A 241 -0.27 3.04 -2.65
CA PHE A 241 -1.59 3.53 -3.00
C PHE A 241 -1.53 5.01 -3.33
N ASP A 242 -2.25 5.43 -4.37
CA ASP A 242 -2.26 6.83 -4.76
C ASP A 242 -3.25 7.67 -3.97
N ASN A 243 -3.00 8.97 -3.92
CA ASN A 243 -3.78 9.90 -3.12
C ASN A 243 -5.20 10.15 -3.66
N LYS A 244 -5.47 9.74 -4.91
CA LYS A 244 -6.81 9.83 -5.49
C LYS A 244 -7.65 8.59 -5.19
N ASN A 245 -7.07 7.56 -4.59
CA ASN A 245 -7.65 6.22 -4.52
C ASN A 245 -8.10 5.83 -5.93
N SER A 246 -7.16 5.51 -6.80
CA SER A 246 -7.43 5.13 -8.19
C SER A 246 -6.53 4.00 -8.66
N TRP A 247 -5.38 3.80 -8.02
CA TRP A 247 -4.57 2.61 -8.22
C TRP A 247 -3.65 2.36 -7.03
N GLY A 248 -3.21 1.11 -6.91
CA GLY A 248 -2.20 0.72 -5.95
C GLY A 248 -1.97 -0.77 -5.96
N GLY A 249 -1.41 -1.29 -4.87
CA GLY A 249 -1.08 -2.70 -4.83
C GLY A 249 -0.25 -3.11 -3.62
N THR A 250 0.08 -4.39 -3.61
CA THR A 250 0.95 -5.01 -2.60
C THR A 250 2.09 -5.76 -3.28
N PHE A 251 3.17 -5.99 -2.55
CA PHE A 251 4.30 -6.75 -3.05
C PHE A 251 5.04 -7.44 -1.90
N GLY A 252 5.81 -8.46 -2.26
CA GLY A 252 6.78 -9.06 -1.37
C GLY A 252 7.84 -9.82 -2.15
N ALA A 253 9.02 -9.91 -1.57
CA ALA A 253 10.21 -10.44 -2.21
C ALA A 253 11.17 -11.05 -1.19
N SER A 254 12.00 -11.97 -1.65
CA SER A 254 13.07 -12.61 -0.88
C SER A 254 14.40 -12.41 -1.58
N LYS A 255 15.49 -12.41 -0.81
CA LYS A 255 16.86 -12.42 -1.36
C LYS A 255 17.14 -13.64 -2.23
#